data_AF-A0A966TU94-F1
#
_entry.id   AF-A0A966TU94-F1
#
_cell.length_a   1.000
_cell.length_b   1.000
_cell.length_c   1.000
_cell.angle_alpha   90.00
_cell.angle_beta   90.00
_cell.angle_gamma   90.00
#
_symmetry.space_group_name_H-M   'P 1'
#
loop_
_entity.id
_entity.type
_entity.pdbx_description
1 polymer ?
#
loop_
_entity_poly.entity_id
_entity_poly.type
_entity_poly.pdbx_seq_one_letter_code
_entity_poly.pdbx_strand_id
1 'polypeptide(L)' 'HHCGSGISAIPNVLAMHIAGLGGTALYAGSWSEWCNTPGLPCAQG' A
#
# COMPACT_ATOMS: atom_id res chain seq x y z
N HIS A 1 3.84 1.70 -0.97
CA HIS A 1 3.10 0.79 -1.88
C HIS A 1 1.87 0.25 -1.18
N HIS A 2 0.70 0.27 -1.84
CA HIS A 2 -0.62 -0.02 -1.24
C HIS A 2 -1.49 -0.82 -2.22
N CYS A 3 -2.38 -1.68 -1.73
CA CYS A 3 -3.41 -2.36 -2.55
C CYS A 3 -4.74 -2.44 -1.78
N GLY A 4 -5.63 -3.37 -2.11
CA GLY A 4 -6.87 -3.61 -1.35
C GLY A 4 -6.59 -3.95 0.13
N SER A 5 -5.70 -4.92 0.38
CA SER A 5 -5.42 -5.51 1.70
C SER A 5 -3.92 -5.69 2.01
N GLY A 6 -3.04 -4.97 1.33
CA GLY A 6 -1.58 -5.04 1.50
C GLY A 6 -0.87 -6.24 0.86
N ILE A 7 -1.56 -7.36 0.61
CA ILE A 7 -0.92 -8.59 0.08
C ILE A 7 -0.32 -8.38 -1.31
N SER A 8 -1.04 -7.75 -2.24
CA SER A 8 -0.54 -7.49 -3.59
C SER A 8 0.52 -6.40 -3.66
N ALA A 9 0.76 -5.64 -2.58
CA ALA A 9 1.82 -4.63 -2.54
C ALA A 9 3.20 -5.23 -2.24
N ILE A 10 3.26 -6.46 -1.69
CA ILE A 10 4.50 -7.19 -1.39
C ILE A 10 5.38 -7.41 -2.64
N PRO A 11 4.89 -7.95 -3.78
CA PRO A 11 5.73 -8.13 -4.96
C PRO A 11 6.30 -6.81 -5.48
N ASN A 12 5.58 -5.70 -5.32
CA ASN A 12 6.05 -4.37 -5.76
C ASN A 12 7.17 -3.83 -4.87
N VAL A 13 7.08 -4.05 -3.55
CA VAL A 13 8.17 -3.72 -2.60
C VAL A 13 9.40 -4.61 -2.85
N LEU A 14 9.20 -5.90 -3.13
CA LEU A 14 10.28 -6.82 -3.47
C LEU A 14 10.98 -6.40 -4.78
N ALA A 15 10.23 -6.02 -5.81
CA ALA A 15 10.79 -5.53 -7.06
C ALA A 15 11.63 -4.27 -6.87
N MET A 16 11.18 -3.31 -6.05
CA MET A 16 11.97 -2.11 -5.71
C MET A 16 13.27 -2.46 -4.99
N HIS A 17 13.23 -3.44 -4.09
CA HIS A 17 14.41 -3.93 -3.39
C HIS A 17 15.43 -4.57 -4.34
N ILE A 18 14.97 -5.45 -5.24
CA ILE A 18 15.80 -6.10 -6.27
C ILE A 18 16.39 -5.08 -7.23
N ALA A 19 15.63 -4.04 -7.60
CA ALA A 19 16.07 -2.96 -8.48
C ALA A 19 17.08 -1.98 -7.84
N GLY A 20 17.44 -2.17 -6.56
CA GLY A 20 18.37 -1.29 -5.85
C GLY A 20 17.78 0.08 -5.47
N LEU A 21 16.45 0.24 -5.56
CA LEU A 21 15.74 1.50 -5.30
C LEU A 21 15.50 1.76 -3.79
N GLY A 22 16.13 0.98 -2.92
CA GLY A 22 16.04 1.09 -1.46
C GLY A 22 14.78 0.46 -0.86
N GLY A 23 14.74 0.35 0.47
CA GLY A 23 13.60 -0.21 1.20
C GLY A 23 12.40 0.74 1.12
N THR A 24 11.40 0.38 0.32
CA THR A 24 10.14 1.14 0.27
C THR A 24 9.21 0.79 1.42
N ALA A 25 8.62 1.81 2.05
CA ALA A 25 7.60 1.61 3.07
C ALA A 25 6.35 0.93 2.49
N LEU A 26 5.90 -0.12 3.20
CA LEU A 26 4.65 -0.83 2.96
C LEU A 26 3.63 -0.37 4.00
N TYR A 27 2.46 0.07 3.57
CA TYR A 27 1.31 0.26 4.47
C TYR A 27 0.47 -1.01 4.38
N ALA A 28 0.58 -1.82 5.42
CA ALA A 28 0.02 -3.16 5.43
C ALA A 28 -1.51 -3.16 5.35
N GLY A 29 -2.21 -2.31 6.13
CA GLY A 29 -3.67 -2.30 6.11
C GLY A 29 -4.27 -1.66 4.86
N SER A 30 -3.50 -0.86 4.12
CA SER A 30 -3.78 -0.54 2.72
C SER A 30 -5.19 0.08 2.56
N TRP A 31 -5.91 -0.15 1.46
CA TRP A 31 -7.24 0.45 1.28
C TRP A 31 -8.24 0.03 2.35
N SER A 32 -8.23 -1.24 2.77
CA SER A 32 -9.13 -1.76 3.80
C SER A 32 -9.02 -1.01 5.14
N GLU A 33 -7.82 -0.63 5.55
CA GLU A 33 -7.62 0.19 6.76
C GLU A 33 -8.04 1.64 6.51
N TRP A 34 -7.69 2.21 5.36
CA TRP A 34 -8.01 3.59 5.00
C TRP A 34 -9.52 3.84 4.94
N CYS A 35 -10.27 3.01 4.19
CA CYS A 35 -11.71 3.18 4.01
C CYS A 35 -12.51 2.90 5.28
N ASN A 36 -11.93 2.18 6.24
CA ASN A 36 -12.56 1.86 7.52
C ASN A 36 -12.19 2.86 8.62
N THR A 37 -11.36 3.86 8.32
CA THR A 37 -11.00 4.94 9.25
C THR A 37 -11.99 6.11 9.09
N PRO A 38 -12.85 6.40 10.09
CA PRO A 38 -13.85 7.46 9.97
C PRO A 38 -13.22 8.83 9.77
N GLY A 39 -13.75 9.61 8.83
CA GLY A 39 -13.35 11.00 8.59
C GLY A 39 -12.15 11.19 7.65
N LEU A 40 -11.57 10.12 7.10
CA LEU A 40 -10.54 10.25 6.07
C LEU A 40 -11.15 10.55 4.68
N PRO A 41 -10.53 11.45 3.89
CA PRO A 41 -10.98 11.73 2.54
C PRO A 41 -10.78 10.51 1.63
N CYS A 42 -11.77 10.25 0.79
CA CYS A 42 -11.73 9.20 -0.24
C CYS A 42 -12.07 9.83 -1.59
N ALA A 43 -11.22 9.62 -2.59
CA ALA A 43 -11.55 10.00 -3.96
C ALA A 43 -12.70 9.14 -4.48
N GLN A 44 -13.71 9.78 -5.07
CA GLN A 44 -14.84 9.12 -5.74
C GLN A 44 -14.83 9.54 -7.22
N GLY A 45 -15.19 8.60 -8.09
CA GLY A 45 -15.26 8.81 -9.55
C GLY A 45 -16.59 9.37 -10.00
#